data_AF-A0A552FT40-F1
#
_entry.id   AF-A0A552FT40-F1
#
_cell.length_a   1.000
_cell.length_b   1.000
_cell.length_c   1.000
_cell.angle_alpha   90.00
_cell.angle_beta   90.00
_cell.angle_gamma   90.00
#
_symmetry.space_group_name_H-M   'P 1'
#
loop_
_entity.id
_entity.type
_entity.pdbx_description
1 polymer ?
#
loop_
_entity_poly.entity_id
_entity_poly.type
_entity_poly.pdbx_seq_one_letter_code
_entity_poly.pdbx_strand_id
1 'polypeptide(L)'
;MSFDIIEIPSGKIGLVEAQKGGNPAFSGRFGRVVECQNFQDEIAFINNGGQRGKQLSFLIAGTYHINPEYFYVEIVDEICINEDQIGIVTAKYGRQRPLGQQFGNFVECNNFQDAQAFIENDGQQGKQLVILTSNTYSINTWIFEVEIRPVTKIPLGEIGLVIANDGQVMPNHRRLGRSVKCKDFEDAQAFIDNGGECGPQLAILRDGKKYQINTELFTVITSANPEKARLKPEQLKYYKVERDSIGIVRTTEGTTDLSRMFGPRIEGHDNFQSPQKFIDVGGYKGLQEEVLLEAEYSLNPWFVTVEQVPFVEIPPHCIGILLNVFPERIGHELENNAITIKPPGKHPINTAIQKVYIVPTNTIQVRWWEISRNTPLDYPPLIIRTNEESKEYLLNLILKFTIQKDYTYDSTYEFIKAVAGNLNELRVVSHEYLISTFVEGNLEDIVIDIYRCEISRHNHEELKTNEIQDRIKQQAKSKIIERCKHYYINIEENKEPMSFFFSRDREEM
;
A
#
# COMPACT_ATOMS: atom_id res chain seq x y z
N MET A 1 46.54 60.06 17.27
CA MET A 1 45.45 59.06 17.35
C MET A 1 46.13 57.70 17.32
N SER A 2 45.88 56.84 18.30
CA SER A 2 46.44 55.49 18.33
C SER A 2 45.58 54.62 17.42
N PHE A 3 46.19 54.00 16.42
CA PHE A 3 45.55 52.97 15.62
C PHE A 3 46.14 51.63 16.04
N ASP A 4 45.27 50.67 16.29
CA ASP A 4 45.68 49.30 16.54
C ASP A 4 45.67 48.55 15.20
N ILE A 5 46.71 47.75 14.99
CA ILE A 5 46.75 46.82 13.86
C ILE A 5 45.97 45.58 14.30
N ILE A 6 44.82 45.37 13.69
CA ILE A 6 43.98 44.19 13.91
C ILE A 6 44.17 43.25 12.72
N GLU A 7 44.73 42.08 12.99
CA GLU A 7 44.82 40.98 12.03
C GLU A 7 43.63 40.05 12.24
N ILE A 8 42.85 39.85 11.18
CA ILE A 8 41.78 38.86 11.13
C ILE A 8 42.35 37.66 10.37
N PRO A 9 42.62 36.53 11.06
CA PRO A 9 43.18 35.36 10.43
C PRO A 9 42.25 34.78 9.35
N SER A 10 42.83 34.01 8.43
CA SER A 10 42.04 33.19 7.50
C SER A 10 41.12 32.22 8.27
N GLY A 11 39.89 32.05 7.79
CA GLY A 11 38.86 31.26 8.48
C GLY A 11 38.14 31.98 9.62
N LYS A 12 38.38 33.30 9.80
CA LYS A 12 37.75 34.13 10.82
C LYS A 12 37.18 35.41 10.21
N ILE A 13 36.23 36.01 10.92
CA ILE A 13 35.67 37.33 10.62
C ILE A 13 35.79 38.23 11.86
N GLY A 14 35.82 39.54 11.64
CA GLY A 14 35.83 40.56 12.68
C GLY A 14 34.48 41.26 12.78
N LEU A 15 33.66 40.91 13.77
CA LEU A 15 32.42 41.61 14.05
C LEU A 15 32.73 42.97 14.67
N VAL A 16 32.14 44.03 14.13
CA VAL A 16 32.50 45.41 14.51
C VAL A 16 31.41 46.05 15.35
N GLU A 17 31.77 46.59 16.51
CA GLU A 17 30.92 47.44 17.33
C GLU A 17 31.48 48.88 17.35
N ALA A 18 30.68 49.83 16.87
CA ALA A 18 31.04 51.25 16.85
C ALA A 18 30.72 51.91 18.20
N GLN A 19 31.74 52.46 18.86
CA GLN A 19 31.63 53.17 20.13
C GLN A 19 31.09 54.60 19.94
N LYS A 20 31.33 55.19 18.77
CA LYS A 20 30.94 56.56 18.40
C LYS A 20 30.11 56.55 17.11
N GLY A 21 29.23 57.52 16.94
CA GLY A 21 28.33 57.61 15.78
C GLY A 21 26.97 58.22 16.12
N GLY A 22 26.13 58.38 15.09
CA GLY A 22 24.73 58.75 15.27
C GLY A 22 23.97 57.69 16.07
N ASN A 23 22.82 58.06 16.64
CA ASN A 23 21.93 57.07 17.24
C ASN A 23 21.26 56.23 16.14
N PRO A 24 21.17 54.90 16.30
CA PRO A 24 20.44 54.06 15.36
C PRO A 24 18.99 54.55 15.19
N ALA A 25 18.57 54.79 13.96
CA ALA A 25 17.20 55.19 13.66
C ALA A 25 16.27 53.97 13.73
N PHE A 26 15.28 54.00 14.63
CA PHE A 26 14.16 53.05 14.76
C PHE A 26 14.47 51.63 15.29
N SER A 27 14.25 51.40 16.59
CA SER A 27 14.49 50.13 17.34
C SER A 27 15.89 49.48 17.14
N GLY A 28 16.79 50.15 16.42
CA GLY A 28 17.99 49.64 15.78
C GLY A 28 19.03 49.20 16.79
N ARG A 29 19.22 47.87 16.86
CA ARG A 29 20.32 47.25 17.61
C ARG A 29 21.60 47.17 16.80
N PHE A 30 21.54 47.42 15.48
CA PHE A 30 22.69 47.42 14.58
C PHE A 30 22.79 48.70 13.76
N GLY A 31 24.02 49.20 13.58
CA GLY A 31 24.34 50.30 12.69
C GLY A 31 24.33 49.88 11.23
N ARG A 32 23.73 50.72 10.38
CA ARG A 32 23.74 50.55 8.92
C ARG A 32 25.16 50.52 8.36
N VAL A 33 25.35 49.83 7.25
CA VAL A 33 26.63 49.87 6.53
C VAL A 33 26.80 51.24 5.89
N VAL A 34 27.99 51.80 6.07
CA VAL A 34 28.42 53.05 5.43
C VAL A 34 29.79 52.85 4.85
N GLU A 35 30.07 53.55 3.75
CA GLU A 35 31.38 53.56 3.13
C GLU A 35 32.37 54.27 4.08
N CYS A 36 33.39 53.54 4.55
CA CYS A 36 34.38 54.01 5.53
C CYS A 36 35.68 53.19 5.49
N GLN A 37 36.02 52.68 4.30
CA GLN A 37 37.22 51.85 4.07
C GLN A 37 37.36 50.68 5.05
N ASN A 38 36.28 49.93 5.27
CA ASN A 38 36.22 48.82 6.24
C ASN A 38 36.58 49.27 7.67
N PHE A 39 35.92 50.33 8.15
CA PHE A 39 36.11 50.89 9.50
C PHE A 39 37.52 51.44 9.80
N GLN A 40 38.33 51.67 8.77
CA GLN A 40 39.66 52.28 8.90
C GLN A 40 39.62 53.81 8.78
N ASP A 41 38.51 54.38 8.33
CA ASP A 41 38.29 55.83 8.27
C ASP A 41 37.10 56.23 9.16
N GLU A 42 37.40 56.62 10.40
CA GLU A 42 36.39 57.06 11.36
C GLU A 42 35.71 58.39 10.95
N ILE A 43 36.39 59.25 10.20
CA ILE A 43 35.85 60.53 9.77
C ILE A 43 34.81 60.27 8.68
N ALA A 44 35.13 59.44 7.69
CA ALA A 44 34.19 58.99 6.68
C ALA A 44 32.99 58.26 7.30
N PHE A 45 33.23 57.37 8.29
CA PHE A 45 32.16 56.70 9.01
C PHE A 45 31.15 57.69 9.62
N ILE A 46 31.63 58.71 10.33
CA ILE A 46 30.75 59.73 10.93
C ILE A 46 30.06 60.58 9.85
N ASN A 47 30.81 61.06 8.86
CA ASN A 47 30.28 61.94 7.81
C ASN A 47 29.22 61.25 6.94
N ASN A 48 29.37 59.96 6.69
CA ASN A 48 28.40 59.14 5.95
C ASN A 48 27.23 58.66 6.83
N GLY A 49 27.12 59.18 8.06
CA GLY A 49 26.03 58.89 8.99
C GLY A 49 26.10 57.48 9.57
N GLY A 50 27.30 57.02 9.89
CA GLY A 50 27.56 55.82 10.67
C GLY A 50 26.90 55.92 12.05
N GLN A 51 26.46 54.78 12.56
CA GLN A 51 25.67 54.68 13.79
C GLN A 51 26.42 53.89 14.85
N ARG A 52 26.33 54.31 16.12
CA ARG A 52 26.95 53.57 17.23
C ARG A 52 26.23 52.23 17.50
N GLY A 53 26.94 51.29 18.13
CA GLY A 53 26.50 49.93 18.44
C GLY A 53 27.08 48.88 17.49
N LYS A 54 26.58 47.63 17.59
CA LYS A 54 26.96 46.53 16.70
C LYS A 54 26.71 46.90 15.24
N GLN A 55 27.54 46.51 14.29
CA GLN A 55 27.36 46.85 12.88
C GLN A 55 26.80 45.68 12.08
N LEU A 56 26.07 45.99 10.99
CA LEU A 56 25.57 44.97 10.05
C LEU A 56 26.72 44.33 9.26
N SER A 57 27.65 45.16 8.76
CA SER A 57 28.87 44.69 8.11
C SER A 57 29.92 44.27 9.14
N PHE A 58 30.84 43.42 8.69
CA PHE A 58 31.95 42.90 9.44
C PHE A 58 33.20 42.93 8.56
N LEU A 59 34.35 42.64 9.16
CA LEU A 59 35.62 42.54 8.49
C LEU A 59 35.92 41.09 8.11
N ILE A 60 36.43 40.86 6.91
CA ILE A 60 36.89 39.54 6.46
C ILE A 60 38.37 39.32 6.83
N ALA A 61 38.94 38.17 6.50
CA ALA A 61 40.36 37.90 6.71
C ALA A 61 41.24 38.99 6.06
N GLY A 62 42.17 39.54 6.83
CA GLY A 62 43.00 40.67 6.40
C GLY A 62 43.63 41.43 7.57
N THR A 63 44.43 42.44 7.25
CA THR A 63 45.05 43.34 8.23
C THR A 63 44.41 44.72 8.12
N TYR A 64 43.93 45.25 9.24
CA TYR A 64 43.20 46.51 9.31
C TYR A 64 43.82 47.45 10.34
N HIS A 65 43.85 48.74 10.03
CA HIS A 65 44.23 49.79 10.96
C HIS A 65 42.97 50.39 11.59
N ILE A 66 42.62 49.94 12.80
CA ILE A 66 41.37 50.28 13.46
C ILE A 66 41.64 51.25 14.61
N ASN A 67 40.85 52.32 14.69
CA ASN A 67 40.88 53.25 15.82
C ASN A 67 40.05 52.67 16.99
N PRO A 68 40.68 52.18 18.08
CA PRO A 68 39.96 51.52 19.17
C PRO A 68 39.06 52.46 19.97
N GLU A 69 39.20 53.78 19.83
CA GLU A 69 38.25 54.73 20.42
C GLU A 69 36.92 54.80 19.66
N TYR A 70 36.90 54.36 18.40
CA TYR A 70 35.73 54.38 17.54
C TYR A 70 35.14 53.00 17.32
N PHE A 71 35.96 51.97 17.22
CA PHE A 71 35.52 50.62 16.86
C PHE A 71 36.16 49.57 17.75
N TYR A 72 35.34 48.64 18.21
CA TYR A 72 35.76 47.39 18.84
C TYR A 72 35.54 46.24 17.84
N VAL A 73 36.54 45.35 17.70
CA VAL A 73 36.44 44.19 16.80
C VAL A 73 36.48 42.91 17.62
N GLU A 74 35.42 42.11 17.51
CA GLU A 74 35.34 40.75 18.05
C GLU A 74 35.68 39.76 16.92
N ILE A 75 36.78 39.05 17.05
CA ILE A 75 37.18 38.03 16.07
C ILE A 75 36.48 36.72 16.38
N VAL A 76 35.69 36.21 15.44
CA VAL A 76 34.95 34.95 15.55
C VAL A 76 35.27 34.04 14.36
N ASP A 77 35.05 32.73 14.52
CA ASP A 77 35.24 31.76 13.45
C ASP A 77 34.20 31.92 12.34
N GLU A 78 34.61 31.68 11.09
CA GLU A 78 33.69 31.44 10.00
C GLU A 78 32.93 30.13 10.20
N ILE A 79 31.74 30.04 9.62
CA ILE A 79 30.91 28.84 9.73
C ILE A 79 31.30 27.89 8.60
N CYS A 80 31.96 26.79 8.95
CA CYS A 80 32.32 25.73 8.03
C CYS A 80 31.28 24.60 8.05
N ILE A 81 30.66 24.33 6.90
CA ILE A 81 29.71 23.23 6.71
C ILE A 81 30.34 22.20 5.78
N ASN A 82 30.51 20.98 6.28
CA ASN A 82 31.09 19.89 5.51
C ASN A 82 30.06 19.24 4.57
N GLU A 83 30.51 18.40 3.63
CA GLU A 83 29.66 17.75 2.62
C GLU A 83 28.54 16.87 3.19
N ASP A 84 28.71 16.37 4.41
CA ASP A 84 27.74 15.55 5.14
C ASP A 84 26.94 16.34 6.18
N GLN A 85 26.97 17.68 6.08
CA GLN A 85 26.30 18.58 7.00
C GLN A 85 25.41 19.58 6.27
N ILE A 86 24.49 20.17 7.03
CA ILE A 86 23.67 21.31 6.68
C ILE A 86 23.71 22.34 7.82
N GLY A 87 23.55 23.62 7.50
CA GLY A 87 23.38 24.68 8.49
C GLY A 87 21.92 25.11 8.57
N ILE A 88 21.28 24.94 9.72
CA ILE A 88 19.96 25.49 10.01
C ILE A 88 20.13 26.91 10.53
N VAL A 89 19.53 27.89 9.86
CA VAL A 89 19.69 29.30 10.21
C VAL A 89 18.50 29.82 11.02
N THR A 90 18.78 30.49 12.13
CA THR A 90 17.82 31.26 12.91
C THR A 90 18.28 32.72 12.96
N ALA A 91 17.47 33.63 12.42
CA ALA A 91 17.72 35.05 12.50
C ALA A 91 17.29 35.58 13.88
N LYS A 92 18.22 36.14 14.66
CA LYS A 92 17.93 36.77 15.95
C LYS A 92 17.19 38.10 15.78
N TYR A 93 17.30 38.69 14.58
CA TYR A 93 16.78 40.00 14.23
C TYR A 93 16.18 40.01 12.83
N GLY A 94 15.31 40.99 12.58
CA GLY A 94 14.54 41.13 11.35
C GLY A 94 13.13 41.62 11.66
N ARG A 95 12.29 41.68 10.62
CA ARG A 95 10.86 41.97 10.80
C ARG A 95 10.18 40.91 11.67
N GLN A 96 9.19 41.34 12.45
CA GLN A 96 8.36 40.39 13.19
C GLN A 96 7.56 39.52 12.22
N ARG A 97 7.51 38.22 12.50
CA ARG A 97 6.68 37.28 11.73
C ARG A 97 5.20 37.50 12.06
N PRO A 98 4.30 37.38 11.07
CA PRO A 98 2.87 37.26 11.30
C PRO A 98 2.53 36.18 12.34
N LEU A 99 1.44 36.39 13.07
CA LEU A 99 0.89 35.39 13.99
C LEU A 99 0.56 34.10 13.21
N GLY A 100 1.07 32.97 13.71
CA GLY A 100 0.87 31.65 13.09
C GLY A 100 1.96 31.24 12.08
N GLN A 101 2.82 32.16 11.64
CA GLN A 101 3.95 31.83 10.75
C GLN A 101 5.15 31.32 11.55
N GLN A 102 5.61 30.09 11.28
CA GLN A 102 6.69 29.47 12.06
C GLN A 102 8.10 29.71 11.49
N PHE A 103 8.22 29.98 10.20
CA PHE A 103 9.49 30.23 9.50
C PHE A 103 9.51 31.61 8.85
N GLY A 104 10.68 32.24 8.80
CA GLY A 104 10.90 33.47 8.03
C GLY A 104 10.88 33.19 6.53
N ASN A 105 10.28 34.09 5.76
CA ASN A 105 10.31 34.03 4.30
C ASN A 105 11.74 34.08 3.77
N PHE A 106 12.00 33.42 2.64
CA PHE A 106 13.24 33.60 1.92
C PHE A 106 13.41 35.05 1.46
N VAL A 107 14.62 35.56 1.65
CA VAL A 107 15.10 36.82 1.08
C VAL A 107 16.51 36.59 0.55
N GLU A 108 16.79 37.16 -0.63
CA GLU A 108 18.14 37.09 -1.18
C GLU A 108 19.08 37.96 -0.33
N CYS A 109 20.11 37.32 0.21
CA CYS A 109 21.06 37.95 1.13
C CYS A 109 22.43 37.24 1.11
N ASN A 110 22.78 36.64 -0.04
CA ASN A 110 24.04 35.91 -0.21
C ASN A 110 24.26 34.85 0.89
N ASN A 111 23.24 34.01 1.12
CA ASN A 111 23.26 32.97 2.15
C ASN A 111 23.57 33.51 3.56
N PHE A 112 22.89 34.60 3.96
CA PHE A 112 23.02 35.26 5.26
C PHE A 112 24.40 35.90 5.54
N GLN A 113 25.27 36.01 4.53
CA GLN A 113 26.54 36.73 4.63
C GLN A 113 26.35 38.24 4.45
N ASP A 114 25.25 38.66 3.81
CA ASP A 114 24.87 40.07 3.69
C ASP A 114 23.69 40.40 4.61
N ALA A 115 24.00 40.80 5.84
CA ALA A 115 22.98 41.17 6.82
C ALA A 115 22.23 42.46 6.45
N GLN A 116 22.85 43.36 5.66
CA GLN A 116 22.15 44.57 5.19
C GLN A 116 21.08 44.18 4.18
N ALA A 117 21.44 43.40 3.16
CA ALA A 117 20.49 42.90 2.18
C ALA A 117 19.35 42.12 2.85
N PHE A 118 19.64 41.30 3.88
CA PHE A 118 18.60 40.60 4.64
C PHE A 118 17.58 41.57 5.26
N ILE A 119 18.02 42.66 5.90
CA ILE A 119 17.13 43.63 6.54
C ILE A 119 16.40 44.49 5.51
N GLU A 120 17.08 44.92 4.45
CA GLU A 120 16.51 45.75 3.38
C GLU A 120 15.49 44.99 2.52
N ASN A 121 15.69 43.69 2.32
CA ASN A 121 14.76 42.80 1.63
C ASN A 121 13.68 42.23 2.56
N ASP A 122 13.46 42.84 3.72
CA ASP A 122 12.37 42.51 4.65
C ASP A 122 12.48 41.14 5.33
N GLY A 123 13.72 40.67 5.51
CA GLY A 123 14.05 39.45 6.23
C GLY A 123 13.44 39.41 7.62
N GLN A 124 12.95 38.24 8.01
CA GLN A 124 12.13 38.05 9.20
C GLN A 124 12.90 37.32 10.30
N GLN A 125 12.70 37.74 11.56
CA GLN A 125 13.34 37.06 12.70
C GLN A 125 12.78 35.64 12.93
N GLY A 126 13.59 34.78 13.53
CA GLY A 126 13.29 33.38 13.87
C GLY A 126 13.90 32.38 12.90
N LYS A 127 13.41 31.13 12.92
CA LYS A 127 13.87 30.04 12.05
C LYS A 127 13.66 30.40 10.57
N GLN A 128 14.63 30.13 9.72
CA GLN A 128 14.57 30.41 8.28
C GLN A 128 14.23 29.15 7.47
N LEU A 129 13.61 29.33 6.30
CA LEU A 129 13.31 28.21 5.39
C LEU A 129 14.58 27.67 4.72
N VAL A 130 15.48 28.56 4.31
CA VAL A 130 16.72 28.19 3.62
C VAL A 130 17.74 27.62 4.59
N ILE A 131 18.37 26.53 4.18
CA ILE A 131 19.52 25.93 4.84
C ILE A 131 20.81 26.38 4.15
N LEU A 132 21.92 26.30 4.88
CA LEU A 132 23.24 26.42 4.31
C LEU A 132 23.77 25.04 3.92
N THR A 133 24.31 24.92 2.72
CA THR A 133 24.93 23.68 2.20
C THR A 133 26.45 23.72 2.41
N SER A 134 27.17 22.68 2.00
CA SER A 134 28.62 22.63 2.20
C SER A 134 29.35 23.83 1.57
N ASN A 135 29.93 24.65 2.44
CA ASN A 135 30.80 25.78 2.12
C ASN A 135 31.34 26.36 3.45
N THR A 136 32.26 27.31 3.34
CA THR A 136 32.61 28.22 4.44
C THR A 136 31.85 29.53 4.27
N TYR A 137 31.16 29.98 5.31
CA TYR A 137 30.35 31.20 5.29
C TYR A 137 30.85 32.22 6.31
N SER A 138 31.05 33.44 5.83
CA SER A 138 31.37 34.61 6.65
C SER A 138 30.04 35.23 7.13
N ILE A 139 29.51 34.80 8.27
CA ILE A 139 28.18 35.19 8.76
C ILE A 139 28.30 36.00 10.05
N ASN A 140 27.59 37.13 10.11
CA ASN A 140 27.47 37.92 11.33
C ASN A 140 26.69 37.17 12.41
N THR A 141 27.39 36.51 13.34
CA THR A 141 26.80 35.63 14.38
C THR A 141 26.03 36.38 15.47
N TRP A 142 26.15 37.72 15.51
CA TRP A 142 25.28 38.56 16.32
C TRP A 142 23.87 38.66 15.74
N ILE A 143 23.69 38.44 14.42
CA ILE A 143 22.42 38.55 13.71
C ILE A 143 21.83 37.18 13.42
N PHE A 144 22.66 36.23 13.00
CA PHE A 144 22.24 34.89 12.65
C PHE A 144 22.87 33.85 13.59
N GLU A 145 22.10 32.85 13.95
CA GLU A 145 22.55 31.63 14.59
C GLU A 145 22.51 30.52 13.57
N VAL A 146 23.58 29.74 13.46
CA VAL A 146 23.63 28.58 12.58
C VAL A 146 23.91 27.34 13.40
N GLU A 147 22.97 26.40 13.33
CA GLU A 147 23.12 25.08 13.92
C GLU A 147 23.53 24.09 12.84
N ILE A 148 24.71 23.48 12.98
CA ILE A 148 25.21 22.49 12.04
C ILE A 148 24.63 21.13 12.39
N ARG A 149 23.96 20.49 11.44
CA ARG A 149 23.33 19.18 11.58
C ARG A 149 23.80 18.22 10.48
N PRO A 150 23.78 16.90 10.71
CA PRO A 150 24.07 15.95 9.65
C PRO A 150 23.01 16.00 8.55
N VAL A 151 23.42 15.76 7.30
CA VAL A 151 22.49 15.53 6.18
C VAL A 151 21.60 14.31 6.45
N THR A 152 20.40 14.34 5.88
CA THR A 152 19.50 13.19 5.97
C THR A 152 19.98 12.09 5.02
N LYS A 153 20.20 10.88 5.53
CA LYS A 153 20.57 9.72 4.72
C LYS A 153 19.49 8.65 4.82
N ILE A 154 19.02 8.18 3.67
CA ILE A 154 18.15 7.01 3.59
C ILE A 154 19.02 5.78 3.27
N PRO A 155 19.08 4.76 4.15
CA PRO A 155 19.85 3.54 3.91
C PRO A 155 19.41 2.83 2.63
N LEU A 156 20.32 2.06 2.02
CA LEU A 156 20.02 1.26 0.83
C LEU A 156 18.95 0.19 1.15
N GLY A 157 17.97 0.02 0.26
CA GLY A 157 16.83 -0.88 0.43
C GLY A 157 15.74 -0.35 1.36
N GLU A 158 15.75 0.94 1.69
CA GLU A 158 14.79 1.59 2.59
C GLU A 158 14.10 2.80 1.95
N ILE A 159 13.08 3.31 2.62
CA ILE A 159 12.42 4.58 2.29
C ILE A 159 12.49 5.53 3.49
N GLY A 160 12.53 6.83 3.20
CA GLY A 160 12.28 7.87 4.19
C GLY A 160 10.84 8.35 4.09
N LEU A 161 10.15 8.48 5.24
CA LEU A 161 8.86 9.17 5.30
C LEU A 161 9.07 10.59 5.80
N VAL A 162 8.24 11.53 5.35
CA VAL A 162 8.35 12.94 5.70
C VAL A 162 7.10 13.39 6.44
N ILE A 163 7.30 14.09 7.54
CA ILE A 163 6.25 14.84 8.25
C ILE A 163 6.64 16.31 8.18
N ALA A 164 5.81 17.13 7.52
CA ALA A 164 5.98 18.57 7.49
C ALA A 164 5.45 19.19 8.80
N ASN A 165 6.27 20.01 9.45
CA ASN A 165 5.96 20.69 10.71
C ASN A 165 5.27 22.05 10.49
N ASP A 166 5.30 22.56 9.25
CA ASP A 166 4.63 23.78 8.81
C ASP A 166 4.13 23.64 7.37
N GLY A 167 3.29 24.57 6.94
CA GLY A 167 2.62 24.56 5.64
C GLY A 167 1.12 24.81 5.76
N GLN A 168 0.40 24.64 4.65
CA GLN A 168 -1.05 24.79 4.65
C GLN A 168 -1.72 23.71 5.51
N VAL A 169 -2.86 24.07 6.11
CA VAL A 169 -3.65 23.12 6.88
C VAL A 169 -4.25 22.09 5.94
N MET A 170 -3.96 20.81 6.19
CA MET A 170 -4.52 19.70 5.44
C MET A 170 -6.06 19.65 5.63
N PRO A 171 -6.85 19.44 4.55
CA PRO A 171 -8.29 19.27 4.68
C PRO A 171 -8.67 18.08 5.55
N ASN A 172 -9.72 18.21 6.38
CA ASN A 172 -10.13 17.20 7.38
C ASN A 172 -10.44 15.79 6.84
N HIS A 173 -10.70 15.64 5.54
CA HIS A 173 -11.00 14.34 4.92
C HIS A 173 -9.76 13.58 4.46
N ARG A 174 -8.58 14.22 4.44
CA ARG A 174 -7.28 13.61 4.13
C ARG A 174 -6.46 13.44 5.40
N ARG A 175 -5.61 12.42 5.38
CA ARG A 175 -4.66 12.08 6.44
C ARG A 175 -3.21 12.27 6.00
N LEU A 176 -2.97 12.37 4.69
CA LEU A 176 -1.66 12.57 4.10
C LEU A 176 -1.64 13.83 3.23
N GLY A 177 -0.58 14.62 3.42
CA GLY A 177 -0.29 15.82 2.66
C GLY A 177 0.05 15.47 1.21
N ARG A 178 -0.50 16.25 0.28
CA ARG A 178 -0.27 16.06 -1.16
C ARG A 178 1.19 16.27 -1.53
N SER A 179 1.65 15.59 -2.58
CA SER A 179 2.97 15.84 -3.13
C SER A 179 2.99 17.17 -3.88
N VAL A 180 3.97 18.02 -3.57
CA VAL A 180 4.24 19.27 -4.28
C VAL A 180 5.65 19.26 -4.84
N LYS A 181 5.89 20.02 -5.91
CA LYS A 181 7.22 20.11 -6.53
C LYS A 181 8.16 20.90 -5.61
N CYS A 182 9.08 20.21 -4.94
CA CYS A 182 10.01 20.81 -3.96
C CYS A 182 11.37 20.11 -3.88
N LYS A 183 11.80 19.46 -4.98
CA LYS A 183 13.08 18.74 -5.08
C LYS A 183 13.30 17.80 -3.89
N ASP A 184 12.39 16.84 -3.70
CA ASP A 184 12.43 15.85 -2.61
C ASP A 184 12.62 16.47 -1.22
N PHE A 185 11.91 17.58 -0.95
CA PHE A 185 11.95 18.34 0.31
C PHE A 185 13.30 19.04 0.61
N GLU A 186 14.24 19.04 -0.34
CA GLU A 186 15.48 19.83 -0.24
C GLU A 186 15.21 21.33 -0.49
N ASP A 187 14.11 21.67 -1.17
CA ASP A 187 13.67 23.05 -1.40
C ASP A 187 12.45 23.39 -0.54
N ALA A 188 12.72 23.83 0.69
CA ALA A 188 11.72 24.23 1.67
C ALA A 188 10.86 25.41 1.18
N GLN A 189 11.44 26.36 0.45
CA GLN A 189 10.73 27.52 -0.08
C GLN A 189 9.72 27.08 -1.14
N ALA A 190 10.15 26.26 -2.11
CA ALA A 190 9.26 25.71 -3.11
C ALA A 190 8.15 24.82 -2.50
N PHE A 191 8.41 24.12 -1.39
CA PHE A 191 7.36 23.38 -0.69
C PHE A 191 6.25 24.31 -0.18
N ILE A 192 6.61 25.39 0.50
CA ILE A 192 5.65 26.37 1.02
C ILE A 192 4.92 27.10 -0.12
N ASP A 193 5.66 27.57 -1.13
CA ASP A 193 5.10 28.36 -2.24
C ASP A 193 4.14 27.54 -3.11
N ASN A 194 4.41 26.24 -3.29
CA ASN A 194 3.53 25.35 -4.04
C ASN A 194 2.36 24.80 -3.18
N GLY A 195 2.16 25.34 -1.98
CA GLY A 195 1.06 24.97 -1.10
C GLY A 195 1.21 23.56 -0.52
N GLY A 196 2.42 23.22 -0.09
CA GLY A 196 2.72 22.06 0.72
C GLY A 196 1.93 22.09 2.03
N GLU A 197 1.54 20.91 2.50
CA GLU A 197 0.58 20.76 3.60
C GLU A 197 1.28 20.26 4.86
N CYS A 198 0.91 20.78 6.02
CA CYS A 198 1.42 20.33 7.30
C CYS A 198 0.91 18.91 7.63
N GLY A 199 1.78 18.08 8.24
CA GLY A 199 1.49 16.71 8.63
C GLY A 199 2.27 15.65 7.83
N PRO A 200 1.91 14.36 7.97
CA PRO A 200 2.55 13.26 7.24
C PRO A 200 2.32 13.39 5.72
N GLN A 201 3.33 13.11 4.89
CA GLN A 201 3.28 13.35 3.45
C GLN A 201 3.05 12.05 2.65
N LEU A 202 2.44 12.20 1.46
CA LEU A 202 2.32 11.11 0.47
C LEU A 202 3.67 10.73 -0.14
N ALA A 203 4.49 11.73 -0.47
CA ALA A 203 5.81 11.52 -1.05
C ALA A 203 6.76 10.82 -0.06
N ILE A 204 7.61 9.96 -0.60
CA ILE A 204 8.68 9.27 0.11
C ILE A 204 10.05 9.75 -0.38
N LEU A 205 11.06 9.64 0.46
CA LEU A 205 12.46 9.78 0.07
C LEU A 205 12.99 8.41 -0.34
N ARG A 206 13.66 8.33 -1.48
CA ARG A 206 14.29 7.10 -2.00
C ARG A 206 15.65 6.87 -1.37
N ASP A 207 16.09 5.61 -1.35
CA ASP A 207 17.39 5.21 -0.85
C ASP A 207 18.57 5.70 -1.69
N GLY A 208 19.79 5.44 -1.21
CA GLY A 208 21.01 5.65 -1.97
C GLY A 208 21.44 7.11 -2.15
N LYS A 209 20.65 8.08 -1.67
CA LYS A 209 20.92 9.52 -1.75
C LYS A 209 21.07 10.14 -0.35
N LYS A 210 21.94 11.16 -0.25
CA LYS A 210 21.99 12.12 0.86
C LYS A 210 21.10 13.31 0.50
N TYR A 211 20.20 13.69 1.40
CA TYR A 211 19.28 14.80 1.22
C TYR A 211 19.65 15.96 2.16
N GLN A 212 19.74 17.16 1.60
CA GLN A 212 19.95 18.39 2.33
C GLN A 212 18.59 19.00 2.69
N ILE A 213 17.98 18.49 3.76
CA ILE A 213 16.60 18.83 4.16
C ILE A 213 16.64 19.75 5.38
N ASN A 214 15.83 20.81 5.37
CA ASN A 214 15.58 21.59 6.58
C ASN A 214 14.86 20.73 7.63
N THR A 215 15.62 20.15 8.56
CA THR A 215 15.10 19.22 9.59
C THR A 215 14.22 19.89 10.65
N GLU A 216 14.14 21.22 10.67
CA GLU A 216 13.16 21.95 11.47
C GLU A 216 11.79 21.98 10.77
N LEU A 217 11.76 22.19 9.45
CA LEU A 217 10.52 22.18 8.67
C LEU A 217 10.02 20.75 8.43
N PHE A 218 10.92 19.80 8.21
CA PHE A 218 10.59 18.42 7.88
C PHE A 218 11.20 17.45 8.89
N THR A 219 10.34 16.71 9.57
CA THR A 219 10.76 15.54 10.35
C THR A 219 10.85 14.35 9.41
N VAL A 220 12.08 13.85 9.16
CA VAL A 220 12.31 12.65 8.36
C VAL A 220 12.35 11.40 9.25
N ILE A 221 11.52 10.43 8.90
CA ILE A 221 11.40 9.13 9.57
C ILE A 221 12.19 8.10 8.77
N THR A 222 13.11 7.41 9.43
CA THR A 222 13.95 6.34 8.90
C THR A 222 13.95 5.14 9.84
N SER A 223 14.57 4.03 9.45
CA SER A 223 14.73 2.84 10.31
C SER A 223 15.45 3.13 11.64
N ALA A 224 16.16 4.26 11.74
CA ALA A 224 16.85 4.70 12.95
C ALA A 224 15.96 5.43 13.96
N ASN A 225 14.76 5.89 13.57
CA ASN A 225 13.83 6.62 14.45
C ASN A 225 12.32 6.35 14.20
N PRO A 226 11.90 5.10 13.88
CA PRO A 226 10.54 4.80 13.45
C PRO A 226 9.48 5.04 14.54
N GLU A 227 9.90 5.06 15.81
CA GLU A 227 9.04 5.34 16.96
C GLU A 227 8.41 6.74 16.92
N LYS A 228 9.07 7.73 16.30
CA LYS A 228 8.51 9.08 16.09
C LYS A 228 7.22 9.06 15.27
N ALA A 229 7.02 8.02 14.46
CA ALA A 229 5.84 7.79 13.65
C ALA A 229 4.99 6.59 14.11
N ARG A 230 5.31 5.98 15.26
CA ARG A 230 4.70 4.72 15.74
C ARG A 230 4.80 3.57 14.73
N LEU A 231 5.91 3.51 13.98
CA LEU A 231 6.21 2.45 13.03
C LEU A 231 7.26 1.49 13.60
N LYS A 232 7.39 0.33 12.97
CA LYS A 232 8.52 -0.58 13.16
C LYS A 232 9.56 -0.36 12.05
N PRO A 233 10.87 -0.59 12.29
CA PRO A 233 11.91 -0.44 11.26
C PRO A 233 11.62 -1.23 9.98
N GLU A 234 11.01 -2.41 10.08
CA GLU A 234 10.72 -3.28 8.94
C GLU A 234 9.71 -2.65 7.96
N GLN A 235 8.84 -1.75 8.45
CA GLN A 235 7.86 -1.05 7.62
C GLN A 235 8.48 0.06 6.77
N LEU A 236 9.76 0.38 6.98
CA LEU A 236 10.52 1.38 6.22
C LEU A 236 11.48 0.75 5.23
N LYS A 237 11.53 -0.58 5.14
CA LYS A 237 12.26 -1.31 4.10
C LYS A 237 11.41 -1.40 2.84
N TYR A 238 12.05 -1.64 1.70
CA TYR A 238 11.34 -2.05 0.50
C TYR A 238 10.49 -3.29 0.79
N TYR A 239 9.21 -3.20 0.43
CA TYR A 239 8.26 -4.25 0.66
C TYR A 239 8.49 -5.35 -0.38
N LYS A 240 8.92 -6.51 0.08
CA LYS A 240 9.14 -7.67 -0.78
C LYS A 240 7.90 -8.55 -0.80
N VAL A 241 7.35 -8.77 -1.99
CA VAL A 241 6.39 -9.84 -2.22
C VAL A 241 7.17 -11.12 -2.47
N GLU A 242 6.94 -12.13 -1.64
CA GLU A 242 7.67 -13.40 -1.74
C GLU A 242 7.26 -14.20 -2.98
N ARG A 243 8.15 -15.12 -3.38
CA ARG A 243 7.90 -16.02 -4.51
C ARG A 243 6.61 -16.82 -4.32
N ASP A 244 5.93 -17.09 -5.42
CA ASP A 244 4.63 -17.80 -5.44
C ASP A 244 3.57 -17.13 -4.56
N SER A 245 3.68 -15.83 -4.30
CA SER A 245 2.72 -15.04 -3.53
C SER A 245 2.33 -13.77 -4.27
N ILE A 246 1.16 -13.24 -3.93
CA ILE A 246 0.71 -11.91 -4.34
C ILE A 246 0.53 -11.03 -3.12
N GLY A 247 0.67 -9.72 -3.30
CA GLY A 247 0.27 -8.72 -2.33
C GLY A 247 -1.13 -8.18 -2.63
N ILE A 248 -2.10 -8.48 -1.78
CA ILE A 248 -3.43 -7.86 -1.79
C ILE A 248 -3.31 -6.46 -1.19
N VAL A 249 -3.64 -5.44 -1.98
CA VAL A 249 -3.40 -4.03 -1.64
C VAL A 249 -4.65 -3.38 -1.06
N ARG A 250 -4.45 -2.57 -0.02
CA ARG A 250 -5.47 -1.63 0.49
C ARG A 250 -4.87 -0.24 0.65
N THR A 251 -5.54 0.76 0.09
CA THR A 251 -5.14 2.18 0.13
C THR A 251 -5.92 2.96 1.18
N THR A 252 -5.29 3.98 1.78
CA THR A 252 -5.91 4.84 2.80
C THR A 252 -6.50 6.13 2.23
N GLU A 253 -6.07 6.53 1.03
CA GLU A 253 -6.48 7.74 0.31
C GLU A 253 -6.89 7.38 -1.12
N GLY A 254 -7.79 8.19 -1.70
CA GLY A 254 -8.35 7.97 -3.04
C GLY A 254 -9.81 8.39 -3.13
N THR A 255 -10.41 8.14 -4.29
CA THR A 255 -11.85 8.34 -4.53
C THR A 255 -12.67 7.35 -3.70
N THR A 256 -13.86 7.77 -3.28
CA THR A 256 -14.80 6.91 -2.56
C THR A 256 -16.09 6.84 -3.36
N ASP A 257 -16.38 5.66 -3.90
CA ASP A 257 -17.65 5.35 -4.56
C ASP A 257 -18.39 4.31 -3.71
N LEU A 258 -19.52 4.72 -3.12
CA LEU A 258 -20.32 3.86 -2.24
C LEU A 258 -20.96 2.68 -2.96
N SER A 259 -21.02 2.70 -4.30
CA SER A 259 -21.51 1.56 -5.09
C SER A 259 -20.49 0.44 -5.22
N ARG A 260 -19.21 0.72 -4.97
CA ARG A 260 -18.10 -0.23 -5.17
C ARG A 260 -17.55 -0.71 -3.83
N MET A 261 -17.17 -1.98 -3.80
CA MET A 261 -16.55 -2.62 -2.63
C MET A 261 -15.01 -2.64 -2.72
N PHE A 262 -14.48 -2.50 -3.93
CA PHE A 262 -13.04 -2.46 -4.22
C PHE A 262 -12.74 -1.55 -5.42
N GLY A 263 -11.49 -1.12 -5.52
CA GLY A 263 -10.98 -0.28 -6.58
C GLY A 263 -10.68 -1.06 -7.85
N PRO A 264 -11.16 -0.62 -9.03
CA PRO A 264 -10.79 -1.25 -10.28
C PRO A 264 -9.30 -1.08 -10.55
N ARG A 265 -8.75 -1.93 -11.41
CA ARG A 265 -7.39 -1.70 -11.91
C ARG A 265 -7.31 -0.37 -12.67
N ILE A 266 -6.27 0.42 -12.36
CA ILE A 266 -5.95 1.68 -13.03
C ILE A 266 -4.49 1.66 -13.46
N GLU A 267 -4.13 2.44 -14.49
CA GLU A 267 -2.75 2.49 -14.98
C GLU A 267 -2.06 3.80 -14.56
N GLY A 268 -0.73 3.85 -14.67
CA GLY A 268 0.04 5.10 -14.52
C GLY A 268 0.51 5.46 -13.10
N HIS A 269 0.26 4.62 -12.10
CA HIS A 269 0.65 4.86 -10.70
C HIS A 269 1.83 4.02 -10.18
N ASP A 270 2.50 3.29 -11.07
CA ASP A 270 3.73 2.54 -10.79
C ASP A 270 3.59 1.57 -9.61
N ASN A 271 2.59 0.67 -9.69
CA ASN A 271 2.35 -0.35 -8.66
C ASN A 271 2.23 0.26 -7.24
N PHE A 272 1.52 1.38 -7.14
CA PHE A 272 1.26 2.12 -5.89
C PHE A 272 2.49 2.79 -5.26
N GLN A 273 3.65 2.75 -5.92
CA GLN A 273 4.88 3.43 -5.48
C GLN A 273 4.83 4.95 -5.70
N SER A 274 3.86 5.43 -6.49
CA SER A 274 3.58 6.85 -6.70
C SER A 274 2.17 7.21 -6.17
N PRO A 275 1.99 7.43 -4.86
CA PRO A 275 0.67 7.68 -4.26
C PRO A 275 -0.07 8.88 -4.87
N GLN A 276 0.64 9.97 -5.17
CA GLN A 276 0.02 11.14 -5.80
C GLN A 276 -0.53 10.79 -7.19
N LYS A 277 0.26 10.08 -8.02
CA LYS A 277 -0.19 9.65 -9.35
C LYS A 277 -1.41 8.73 -9.26
N PHE A 278 -1.44 7.82 -8.28
CA PHE A 278 -2.59 6.94 -8.03
C PHE A 278 -3.86 7.76 -7.78
N ILE A 279 -3.78 8.77 -6.91
CA ILE A 279 -4.91 9.64 -6.58
C ILE A 279 -5.31 10.49 -7.79
N ASP A 280 -4.34 11.05 -8.52
CA ASP A 280 -4.58 11.93 -9.67
C ASP A 280 -5.31 11.21 -10.82
N VAL A 281 -5.05 9.92 -11.03
CA VAL A 281 -5.75 9.10 -12.04
C VAL A 281 -7.08 8.52 -11.52
N GLY A 282 -7.55 8.96 -10.35
CA GLY A 282 -8.86 8.57 -9.79
C GLY A 282 -8.85 7.28 -8.98
N GLY A 283 -7.69 6.84 -8.49
CA GLY A 283 -7.54 5.61 -7.71
C GLY A 283 -8.46 5.55 -6.49
N TYR A 284 -8.98 4.37 -6.21
CA TYR A 284 -9.98 4.13 -5.18
C TYR A 284 -9.36 4.01 -3.79
N LYS A 285 -10.05 4.52 -2.77
CA LYS A 285 -9.71 4.34 -1.36
C LYS A 285 -10.26 3.02 -0.83
N GLY A 286 -9.40 2.08 -0.47
CA GLY A 286 -9.79 0.82 0.14
C GLY A 286 -9.15 -0.39 -0.54
N LEU A 287 -9.84 -1.52 -0.55
CA LEU A 287 -9.37 -2.76 -1.18
C LEU A 287 -9.21 -2.55 -2.68
N GLN A 288 -8.15 -3.08 -3.28
CA GLN A 288 -7.89 -2.97 -4.72
C GLN A 288 -8.12 -4.31 -5.41
N GLU A 289 -8.56 -4.26 -6.66
CA GLU A 289 -8.59 -5.40 -7.58
C GLU A 289 -7.17 -5.80 -7.98
N GLU A 290 -6.34 -4.80 -8.33
CA GLU A 290 -4.95 -5.00 -8.68
C GLU A 290 -4.13 -5.51 -7.49
N VAL A 291 -3.25 -6.46 -7.79
CA VAL A 291 -2.35 -7.11 -6.82
C VAL A 291 -0.91 -6.81 -7.17
N LEU A 292 -0.04 -6.82 -6.16
CA LEU A 292 1.40 -6.79 -6.35
C LEU A 292 1.91 -8.21 -6.64
N LEU A 293 2.80 -8.34 -7.61
CA LEU A 293 3.46 -9.61 -7.96
C LEU A 293 4.83 -9.69 -7.27
N GLU A 294 5.53 -10.81 -7.44
CA GLU A 294 6.88 -11.01 -6.91
C GLU A 294 7.85 -9.91 -7.39
N ALA A 295 8.17 -8.97 -6.49
CA ALA A 295 9.16 -7.92 -6.66
C ALA A 295 9.40 -7.21 -5.31
N GLU A 296 10.31 -6.24 -5.31
CA GLU A 296 10.50 -5.30 -4.21
C GLU A 296 9.88 -3.95 -4.58
N TYR A 297 9.10 -3.38 -3.66
CA TYR A 297 8.35 -2.14 -3.87
C TYR A 297 8.65 -1.12 -2.78
N SER A 298 8.89 0.13 -3.17
CA SER A 298 9.05 1.25 -2.25
C SER A 298 7.69 1.84 -1.86
N LEU A 299 6.95 1.16 -0.98
CA LEU A 299 5.57 1.55 -0.64
C LEU A 299 5.55 2.47 0.58
N ASN A 300 4.80 3.57 0.50
CA ASN A 300 4.52 4.39 1.69
C ASN A 300 3.53 3.63 2.61
N PRO A 301 3.94 3.17 3.81
CA PRO A 301 3.10 2.35 4.69
C PRO A 301 1.94 3.14 5.32
N TRP A 302 1.95 4.48 5.28
CA TRP A 302 0.79 5.27 5.65
C TRP A 302 -0.28 5.30 4.55
N PHE A 303 0.13 5.08 3.31
CA PHE A 303 -0.76 5.10 2.14
C PHE A 303 -1.28 3.70 1.78
N VAL A 304 -0.40 2.69 1.78
CA VAL A 304 -0.69 1.34 1.32
C VAL A 304 -0.39 0.32 2.42
N THR A 305 -1.32 -0.60 2.63
CA THR A 305 -1.11 -1.83 3.39
C THR A 305 -1.23 -3.03 2.47
N VAL A 306 -0.33 -4.00 2.63
CA VAL A 306 -0.28 -5.20 1.77
C VAL A 306 -0.40 -6.46 2.63
N GLU A 307 -1.35 -7.31 2.26
CA GLU A 307 -1.51 -8.66 2.80
C GLU A 307 -1.01 -9.68 1.78
N GLN A 308 -0.03 -10.51 2.13
CA GLN A 308 0.47 -11.53 1.22
C GLN A 308 -0.35 -12.81 1.31
N VAL A 309 -0.76 -13.31 0.16
CA VAL A 309 -1.42 -14.62 0.02
C VAL A 309 -0.69 -15.46 -1.03
N PRO A 310 -0.59 -16.78 -0.84
CA PRO A 310 0.04 -17.65 -1.82
C PRO A 310 -0.78 -17.70 -3.11
N PHE A 311 -0.14 -18.06 -4.22
CA PHE A 311 -0.82 -18.39 -5.46
C PHE A 311 -1.81 -19.53 -5.22
N VAL A 312 -2.93 -19.47 -5.93
CA VAL A 312 -3.90 -20.56 -5.91
C VAL A 312 -3.42 -21.63 -6.89
N GLU A 313 -3.21 -22.83 -6.38
CA GLU A 313 -2.83 -23.99 -7.18
C GLU A 313 -4.08 -24.75 -7.65
N ILE A 314 -4.23 -24.84 -8.97
CA ILE A 314 -5.26 -25.66 -9.61
C ILE A 314 -4.59 -26.97 -10.04
N PRO A 315 -4.97 -28.12 -9.45
CA PRO A 315 -4.35 -29.40 -9.75
C PRO A 315 -4.47 -29.80 -11.23
N PRO A 316 -3.58 -30.68 -11.71
CA PRO A 316 -3.74 -31.35 -13.00
C PRO A 316 -5.12 -32.00 -13.12
N HIS A 317 -5.68 -32.02 -14.32
CA HIS A 317 -7.04 -32.53 -14.60
C HIS A 317 -8.17 -31.79 -13.87
N CYS A 318 -7.92 -30.60 -13.31
CA CYS A 318 -8.95 -29.72 -12.78
C CYS A 318 -9.02 -28.40 -13.55
N ILE A 319 -10.13 -27.68 -13.40
CA ILE A 319 -10.25 -26.27 -13.77
C ILE A 319 -10.59 -25.46 -12.52
N GLY A 320 -10.09 -24.24 -12.43
CA GLY A 320 -10.46 -23.29 -11.38
C GLY A 320 -11.52 -22.34 -11.89
N ILE A 321 -12.64 -22.24 -11.18
CA ILE A 321 -13.71 -21.31 -11.46
C ILE A 321 -13.67 -20.21 -10.41
N LEU A 322 -13.42 -18.99 -10.87
CA LEU A 322 -13.34 -17.80 -10.04
C LEU A 322 -14.71 -17.13 -10.07
N LEU A 323 -15.28 -16.87 -8.90
CA LEU A 323 -16.51 -16.09 -8.73
C LEU A 323 -16.19 -14.82 -7.94
N ASN A 324 -16.63 -13.66 -8.42
CA ASN A 324 -16.50 -12.42 -7.65
C ASN A 324 -17.32 -12.51 -6.34
N VAL A 325 -16.69 -12.17 -5.21
CA VAL A 325 -17.33 -12.12 -3.88
C VAL A 325 -18.43 -11.06 -3.84
N PHE A 326 -18.21 -9.97 -4.57
CA PHE A 326 -19.16 -8.87 -4.74
C PHE A 326 -19.59 -8.82 -6.21
N PRO A 327 -20.50 -9.69 -6.65
CA PRO A 327 -20.96 -9.62 -8.03
C PRO A 327 -21.85 -8.39 -8.22
N GLU A 328 -21.62 -7.64 -9.30
CA GLU A 328 -22.63 -6.72 -9.81
C GLU A 328 -23.86 -7.55 -10.23
N ARG A 329 -25.03 -7.21 -9.68
CA ARG A 329 -26.30 -7.87 -10.00
C ARG A 329 -27.04 -7.02 -11.02
N ILE A 330 -27.33 -7.58 -12.19
CA ILE A 330 -28.33 -7.01 -13.11
C ILE A 330 -29.63 -7.78 -12.89
N GLY A 331 -30.59 -7.17 -12.18
CA GLY A 331 -31.84 -7.83 -11.81
C GLY A 331 -31.62 -8.97 -10.80
N HIS A 332 -31.85 -10.22 -11.23
CA HIS A 332 -31.70 -11.44 -10.42
C HIS A 332 -30.56 -12.37 -10.87
N GLU A 333 -29.84 -12.03 -11.94
CA GLU A 333 -28.77 -12.85 -12.52
C GLU A 333 -27.38 -12.22 -12.29
N LEU A 334 -26.34 -13.07 -12.20
CA LEU A 334 -24.95 -12.61 -12.12
C LEU A 334 -24.49 -12.18 -13.52
N GLU A 335 -23.75 -11.07 -13.63
CA GLU A 335 -23.12 -10.71 -14.90
C GLU A 335 -22.14 -11.78 -15.41
N ASN A 336 -22.04 -11.94 -16.73
CA ASN A 336 -21.06 -12.84 -17.38
C ASN A 336 -19.61 -12.56 -16.96
N ASN A 337 -19.30 -11.33 -16.56
CA ASN A 337 -17.97 -10.91 -16.09
C ASN A 337 -17.65 -11.37 -14.66
N ALA A 338 -18.64 -11.89 -13.90
CA ALA A 338 -18.45 -12.35 -12.54
C ALA A 338 -17.77 -13.72 -12.45
N ILE A 339 -17.62 -14.44 -13.57
CA ILE A 339 -17.08 -15.79 -13.65
C ILE A 339 -15.84 -15.81 -14.54
N THR A 340 -14.72 -16.31 -14.04
CA THR A 340 -13.49 -16.52 -14.83
C THR A 340 -12.99 -17.94 -14.67
N ILE A 341 -12.64 -18.61 -15.77
CA ILE A 341 -12.07 -19.97 -15.75
C ILE A 341 -10.55 -19.90 -15.87
N LYS A 342 -9.83 -20.65 -15.03
CA LYS A 342 -8.38 -20.80 -15.05
C LYS A 342 -7.98 -22.26 -15.29
N PRO A 343 -6.98 -22.52 -16.17
CA PRO A 343 -6.47 -23.87 -16.41
C PRO A 343 -5.66 -24.40 -15.20
N PRO A 344 -5.28 -25.69 -15.19
CA PRO A 344 -4.31 -26.21 -14.23
C PRO A 344 -3.04 -25.36 -14.12
N GLY A 345 -2.49 -25.23 -12.93
CA GLY A 345 -1.29 -24.45 -12.63
C GLY A 345 -1.46 -23.53 -11.43
N LYS A 346 -0.40 -22.76 -11.12
CA LYS A 346 -0.43 -21.73 -10.08
C LYS A 346 -0.87 -20.40 -10.65
N HIS A 347 -1.82 -19.73 -10.00
CA HIS A 347 -2.38 -18.47 -10.48
C HIS A 347 -2.35 -17.38 -9.39
N PRO A 348 -1.96 -16.13 -9.76
CA PRO A 348 -2.05 -14.97 -8.87
C PRO A 348 -3.50 -14.48 -8.78
N ILE A 349 -4.27 -14.97 -7.81
CA ILE A 349 -5.70 -14.65 -7.66
C ILE A 349 -5.92 -13.83 -6.39
N ASN A 350 -6.56 -12.67 -6.54
CA ASN A 350 -6.96 -11.82 -5.42
C ASN A 350 -8.14 -12.45 -4.65
N THR A 351 -7.82 -13.30 -3.68
CA THR A 351 -8.82 -14.06 -2.90
C THR A 351 -9.69 -13.20 -1.97
N ALA A 352 -9.33 -11.91 -1.78
CA ALA A 352 -10.17 -10.97 -1.03
C ALA A 352 -11.40 -10.51 -1.82
N ILE A 353 -11.37 -10.58 -3.15
CA ILE A 353 -12.49 -10.20 -4.01
C ILE A 353 -13.02 -11.35 -4.88
N GLN A 354 -12.29 -12.47 -4.95
CA GLN A 354 -12.66 -13.64 -5.75
C GLN A 354 -12.61 -14.94 -4.92
N LYS A 355 -13.63 -15.77 -5.08
CA LYS A 355 -13.66 -17.15 -4.58
C LYS A 355 -13.24 -18.10 -5.68
N VAL A 356 -12.47 -19.13 -5.33
CA VAL A 356 -12.00 -20.14 -6.28
C VAL A 356 -12.62 -21.50 -5.96
N TYR A 357 -13.26 -22.09 -6.96
CA TYR A 357 -13.80 -23.44 -6.93
C TYR A 357 -13.00 -24.33 -7.86
N ILE A 358 -12.44 -25.41 -7.35
CA ILE A 358 -11.66 -26.35 -8.15
C ILE A 358 -12.58 -27.48 -8.58
N VAL A 359 -12.77 -27.64 -9.88
CA VAL A 359 -13.70 -28.64 -10.45
C VAL A 359 -12.89 -29.67 -11.25
N PRO A 360 -13.07 -30.99 -11.01
CA PRO A 360 -12.39 -32.00 -11.79
C PRO A 360 -12.94 -32.06 -13.22
N THR A 361 -12.04 -32.36 -14.15
CA THR A 361 -12.39 -32.63 -15.56
C THR A 361 -12.23 -34.10 -15.93
N ASN A 362 -11.67 -34.91 -15.03
CA ASN A 362 -11.61 -36.35 -15.17
C ASN A 362 -12.95 -37.01 -14.81
N THR A 363 -13.08 -38.27 -15.20
CA THR A 363 -14.17 -39.13 -14.77
C THR A 363 -14.14 -39.32 -13.26
N ILE A 364 -15.26 -38.98 -12.62
CA ILE A 364 -15.52 -39.15 -11.20
C ILE A 364 -16.27 -40.46 -11.04
N GLN A 365 -15.79 -41.33 -10.13
CA GLN A 365 -16.45 -42.58 -9.79
C GLN A 365 -17.01 -42.50 -8.37
N VAL A 366 -18.32 -42.71 -8.24
CA VAL A 366 -19.04 -42.83 -6.97
C VAL A 366 -19.42 -44.29 -6.77
N ARG A 367 -19.26 -44.81 -5.55
CA ARG A 367 -19.65 -46.19 -5.22
C ARG A 367 -20.52 -46.23 -3.97
N TRP A 368 -21.69 -46.85 -4.08
CA TRP A 368 -22.54 -47.24 -2.96
C TRP A 368 -22.37 -48.76 -2.75
N TRP A 369 -21.66 -49.17 -1.68
CA TRP A 369 -21.28 -50.59 -1.47
C TRP A 369 -20.95 -50.92 -0.01
N GLU A 370 -20.91 -52.22 0.30
CA GLU A 370 -21.02 -52.72 1.68
C GLU A 370 -19.74 -52.61 2.53
N ILE A 371 -18.52 -52.45 1.96
CA ILE A 371 -17.28 -52.45 2.77
C ILE A 371 -16.14 -51.53 2.26
N SER A 372 -15.70 -50.66 3.18
CA SER A 372 -14.43 -49.90 3.32
C SER A 372 -14.26 -48.53 2.66
N ARG A 373 -14.04 -47.54 3.54
CA ARG A 373 -13.68 -46.14 3.33
C ARG A 373 -12.28 -45.99 2.69
N ASN A 374 -12.07 -46.53 1.49
CA ASN A 374 -10.76 -46.42 0.83
C ASN A 374 -10.66 -45.19 -0.09
N THR A 375 -11.78 -44.59 -0.51
CA THR A 375 -11.79 -43.32 -1.24
C THR A 375 -12.88 -42.35 -0.72
N PRO A 376 -12.73 -41.03 -0.89
CA PRO A 376 -13.70 -40.03 -0.39
C PRO A 376 -15.12 -40.13 -0.96
N LEU A 377 -15.31 -40.88 -2.06
CA LEU A 377 -16.61 -41.02 -2.76
C LEU A 377 -17.18 -42.45 -2.66
N ASP A 378 -16.81 -43.16 -1.59
CA ASP A 378 -17.38 -44.44 -1.21
C ASP A 378 -18.45 -44.25 -0.13
N TYR A 379 -19.69 -44.58 -0.47
CA TYR A 379 -20.88 -44.44 0.35
C TYR A 379 -21.43 -45.80 0.76
N PRO A 380 -22.19 -45.89 1.86
CA PRO A 380 -22.93 -47.11 2.18
C PRO A 380 -23.93 -47.46 1.07
N PRO A 381 -24.37 -48.73 0.97
CA PRO A 381 -25.42 -49.12 0.03
C PRO A 381 -26.67 -48.26 0.19
N LEU A 382 -27.29 -47.89 -0.93
CA LEU A 382 -28.51 -47.09 -0.89
C LEU A 382 -29.70 -47.93 -0.41
N ILE A 383 -30.47 -47.38 0.53
CA ILE A 383 -31.66 -48.04 1.07
C ILE A 383 -32.89 -47.56 0.29
N ILE A 384 -33.47 -48.44 -0.52
CA ILE A 384 -34.70 -48.16 -1.25
C ILE A 384 -35.90 -48.73 -0.49
N ARG A 385 -36.85 -47.87 -0.16
CA ARG A 385 -38.12 -48.24 0.50
C ARG A 385 -39.27 -48.17 -0.50
N THR A 386 -40.03 -49.26 -0.62
CA THR A 386 -41.24 -49.31 -1.47
C THR A 386 -42.51 -49.20 -0.63
N ASN A 387 -43.62 -48.80 -1.26
CA ASN A 387 -44.88 -48.56 -0.57
C ASN A 387 -45.66 -49.84 -0.21
N GLU A 388 -45.41 -50.96 -0.91
CA GLU A 388 -46.34 -52.09 -0.87
C GLU A 388 -46.13 -53.09 0.27
N GLU A 389 -44.99 -53.08 0.95
CA GLU A 389 -44.73 -53.86 2.15
C GLU A 389 -43.49 -53.22 2.77
N SER A 390 -43.38 -53.09 4.09
CA SER A 390 -42.21 -52.52 4.79
C SER A 390 -40.92 -53.33 4.54
N LYS A 391 -40.45 -53.31 3.30
CA LYS A 391 -39.33 -54.02 2.71
C LYS A 391 -38.33 -52.97 2.27
N GLU A 392 -37.10 -53.17 2.72
CA GLU A 392 -35.96 -52.35 2.38
C GLU A 392 -35.10 -53.14 1.39
N TYR A 393 -34.75 -52.48 0.29
CA TYR A 393 -33.87 -53.03 -0.74
C TYR A 393 -32.54 -52.30 -0.66
N LEU A 394 -31.45 -53.05 -0.56
CA LEU A 394 -30.11 -52.49 -0.60
C LEU A 394 -29.62 -52.49 -2.04
N LEU A 395 -29.25 -51.31 -2.52
CA LEU A 395 -28.75 -51.09 -3.87
C LEU A 395 -27.24 -50.82 -3.81
N ASN A 396 -26.48 -51.76 -4.35
CA ASN A 396 -25.07 -51.55 -4.65
C ASN A 396 -24.92 -51.01 -6.08
N LEU A 397 -24.32 -49.83 -6.20
CA LEU A 397 -24.20 -49.11 -7.46
C LEU A 397 -22.85 -48.43 -7.56
N ILE A 398 -22.22 -48.55 -8.72
CA ILE A 398 -21.06 -47.74 -9.10
C ILE A 398 -21.56 -46.80 -10.17
N LEU A 399 -21.26 -45.50 -10.10
CA LEU A 399 -21.64 -44.53 -11.11
C LEU A 399 -20.42 -43.71 -11.51
N LYS A 400 -20.11 -43.70 -12.80
CA LYS A 400 -19.05 -42.90 -13.38
C LYS A 400 -19.66 -41.72 -14.11
N PHE A 401 -19.22 -40.50 -13.81
CA PHE A 401 -19.68 -39.31 -14.51
C PHE A 401 -18.55 -38.31 -14.74
N THR A 402 -18.71 -37.46 -15.74
CA THR A 402 -17.84 -36.34 -16.04
C THR A 402 -18.66 -35.06 -15.98
N ILE A 403 -18.06 -33.98 -15.48
CA ILE A 403 -18.70 -32.66 -15.53
C ILE A 403 -18.48 -32.12 -16.95
N GLN A 404 -19.56 -31.77 -17.65
CA GLN A 404 -19.45 -31.29 -19.03
C GLN A 404 -18.69 -29.97 -19.04
N LYS A 405 -17.51 -30.03 -19.65
CA LYS A 405 -16.69 -28.86 -19.92
C LYS A 405 -17.34 -28.07 -21.05
N ASP A 406 -18.14 -27.07 -20.70
CA ASP A 406 -18.46 -26.02 -21.64
C ASP A 406 -17.61 -24.78 -21.28
N TYR A 407 -16.97 -24.20 -22.28
CA TYR A 407 -16.25 -22.93 -22.11
C TYR A 407 -17.23 -21.76 -22.09
N THR A 408 -18.51 -22.03 -22.30
CA THR A 408 -19.60 -21.06 -22.16
C THR A 408 -20.26 -21.19 -20.79
N TYR A 409 -20.71 -20.04 -20.29
CA TYR A 409 -21.20 -19.68 -18.95
C TYR A 409 -22.07 -20.72 -18.20
N ASP A 410 -22.78 -21.61 -18.89
CA ASP A 410 -23.96 -22.31 -18.34
C ASP A 410 -23.60 -23.55 -17.50
N SER A 411 -22.74 -24.45 -18.00
CA SER A 411 -22.73 -25.82 -17.46
C SER A 411 -22.09 -25.97 -16.08
N THR A 412 -20.91 -25.40 -15.90
CA THR A 412 -20.12 -25.64 -14.69
C THR A 412 -20.51 -24.69 -13.55
N TYR A 413 -21.07 -23.52 -13.89
CA TYR A 413 -21.63 -22.62 -12.90
C TYR A 413 -22.92 -23.17 -12.29
N GLU A 414 -23.81 -23.74 -13.10
CA GLU A 414 -25.03 -24.40 -12.59
C GLU A 414 -24.71 -25.62 -11.72
N PHE A 415 -23.65 -26.37 -12.06
CA PHE A 415 -23.13 -27.40 -11.15
C PHE A 415 -22.73 -26.83 -9.78
N ILE A 416 -21.94 -25.74 -9.75
CA ILE A 416 -21.52 -25.13 -8.48
C ILE A 416 -22.73 -24.54 -7.73
N LYS A 417 -23.70 -23.94 -8.41
CA LYS A 417 -24.97 -23.47 -7.81
C LYS A 417 -25.73 -24.62 -7.14
N ALA A 418 -25.88 -25.74 -7.83
CA ALA A 418 -26.57 -26.93 -7.33
C ALA A 418 -25.91 -27.51 -6.07
N VAL A 419 -24.59 -27.35 -5.95
CA VAL A 419 -23.81 -27.81 -4.79
C VAL A 419 -23.85 -26.82 -3.64
N ALA A 420 -23.66 -25.54 -3.94
CA ALA A 420 -23.45 -24.53 -2.91
C ALA A 420 -24.76 -24.03 -2.29
N GLY A 421 -25.87 -24.02 -3.04
CA GLY A 421 -27.13 -23.38 -2.67
C GLY A 421 -27.00 -21.85 -2.54
N ASN A 422 -26.18 -21.39 -1.58
CA ASN A 422 -25.73 -20.03 -1.39
C ASN A 422 -24.20 -19.91 -1.61
N LEU A 423 -23.80 -19.47 -2.80
CA LEU A 423 -22.40 -19.29 -3.21
C LEU A 423 -21.62 -18.27 -2.36
N ASN A 424 -22.30 -17.43 -1.57
CA ASN A 424 -21.70 -16.34 -0.81
C ASN A 424 -21.04 -16.79 0.51
N GLU A 425 -21.24 -18.02 0.96
CA GLU A 425 -20.69 -18.50 2.26
C GLU A 425 -19.48 -19.43 2.14
N LEU A 426 -19.20 -19.99 0.96
CA LEU A 426 -18.10 -20.95 0.79
C LEU A 426 -16.73 -20.28 0.61
N ARG A 427 -15.68 -20.78 1.26
CA ARG A 427 -14.27 -20.38 1.03
C ARG A 427 -13.69 -21.15 -0.17
N VAL A 428 -12.39 -21.11 -0.42
CA VAL A 428 -11.77 -22.02 -1.41
C VAL A 428 -12.18 -23.45 -1.09
N VAL A 429 -12.88 -24.09 -2.02
CA VAL A 429 -13.45 -25.43 -1.82
C VAL A 429 -12.67 -26.44 -2.66
N SER A 430 -12.24 -27.53 -2.02
CA SER A 430 -11.61 -28.63 -2.75
C SER A 430 -12.63 -29.31 -3.66
N HIS A 431 -12.14 -29.90 -4.75
CA HIS A 431 -12.98 -30.67 -5.66
C HIS A 431 -13.67 -31.84 -4.94
N GLU A 432 -13.00 -32.51 -4.00
CA GLU A 432 -13.57 -33.60 -3.20
C GLU A 432 -14.82 -33.16 -2.44
N TYR A 433 -14.78 -31.98 -1.81
CA TYR A 433 -15.92 -31.45 -1.07
C TYR A 433 -17.08 -31.11 -2.01
N LEU A 434 -16.80 -30.43 -3.14
CA LEU A 434 -17.85 -30.09 -4.11
C LEU A 434 -18.56 -31.33 -4.64
N ILE A 435 -17.79 -32.38 -4.95
CA ILE A 435 -18.36 -33.64 -5.42
C ILE A 435 -19.17 -34.32 -4.31
N SER A 436 -18.65 -34.41 -3.08
CA SER A 436 -19.38 -35.06 -1.97
C SER A 436 -20.72 -34.39 -1.71
N THR A 437 -20.73 -33.06 -1.65
CA THR A 437 -21.96 -32.28 -1.44
C THR A 437 -22.93 -32.43 -2.61
N PHE A 438 -22.44 -32.51 -3.86
CA PHE A 438 -23.30 -32.83 -5.00
C PHE A 438 -23.93 -34.22 -4.86
N VAL A 439 -23.13 -35.22 -4.48
CA VAL A 439 -23.58 -36.60 -4.37
C VAL A 439 -24.64 -36.74 -3.29
N GLU A 440 -24.35 -36.28 -2.08
CA GLU A 440 -25.24 -36.38 -0.91
C GLU A 440 -26.51 -35.53 -1.07
N GLY A 441 -26.41 -34.35 -1.67
CA GLY A 441 -27.53 -33.40 -1.75
C GLY A 441 -28.39 -33.51 -3.00
N ASN A 442 -27.93 -34.20 -4.06
CA ASN A 442 -28.65 -34.26 -5.33
C ASN A 442 -28.61 -35.66 -5.95
N LEU A 443 -27.42 -36.22 -6.19
CA LEU A 443 -27.29 -37.45 -6.98
C LEU A 443 -27.91 -38.66 -6.25
N GLU A 444 -27.70 -38.78 -4.95
CA GLU A 444 -28.26 -39.84 -4.11
C GLU A 444 -29.80 -39.87 -4.18
N ASP A 445 -30.45 -38.71 -3.98
CA ASP A 445 -31.91 -38.59 -4.07
C ASP A 445 -32.44 -38.93 -5.47
N ILE A 446 -31.75 -38.47 -6.53
CA ILE A 446 -32.11 -38.80 -7.92
C ILE A 446 -32.07 -40.30 -8.15
N VAL A 447 -31.01 -40.97 -7.68
CA VAL A 447 -30.84 -42.41 -7.80
C VAL A 447 -31.93 -43.12 -6.99
N ILE A 448 -32.11 -42.78 -5.72
CA ILE A 448 -33.11 -43.40 -4.84
C ILE A 448 -34.51 -43.29 -5.44
N ASP A 449 -34.90 -42.10 -5.89
CA ASP A 449 -36.23 -41.86 -6.45
C ASP A 449 -36.51 -42.68 -7.71
N ILE A 450 -35.52 -42.76 -8.61
CA ILE A 450 -35.66 -43.52 -9.86
C ILE A 450 -35.76 -45.02 -9.55
N TYR A 451 -34.85 -45.56 -8.73
CA TYR A 451 -34.89 -46.98 -8.38
C TYR A 451 -36.14 -47.33 -7.59
N ARG A 452 -36.59 -46.48 -6.66
CA ARG A 452 -37.88 -46.67 -5.96
C ARG A 452 -39.03 -46.79 -6.95
N CYS A 453 -39.05 -45.94 -7.96
CA CYS A 453 -40.09 -45.95 -8.99
C CYS A 453 -40.04 -47.21 -9.86
N GLU A 454 -38.85 -47.65 -10.29
CA GLU A 454 -38.71 -48.88 -11.11
C GLU A 454 -38.99 -50.15 -10.31
N ILE A 455 -38.49 -50.25 -9.08
CA ILE A 455 -38.69 -51.42 -8.21
C ILE A 455 -40.17 -51.57 -7.84
N SER A 456 -40.89 -50.47 -7.60
CA SER A 456 -42.31 -50.50 -7.24
C SER A 456 -43.23 -50.97 -8.38
N ARG A 457 -42.72 -51.16 -9.61
CA ARG A 457 -43.48 -51.74 -10.74
C ARG A 457 -43.47 -53.27 -10.76
N HIS A 458 -42.71 -53.89 -9.88
CA HIS A 458 -42.46 -55.33 -9.86
C HIS A 458 -42.76 -55.90 -8.48
N ASN A 459 -43.31 -57.12 -8.44
CA ASN A 459 -43.45 -57.83 -7.18
C ASN A 459 -42.08 -58.38 -6.70
N HIS A 460 -42.02 -58.81 -5.45
CA HIS A 460 -40.77 -59.26 -4.82
C HIS A 460 -40.14 -60.48 -5.51
N GLU A 461 -40.94 -61.40 -6.05
CA GLU A 461 -40.42 -62.60 -6.72
C GLU A 461 -39.86 -62.29 -8.11
N GLU A 462 -40.48 -61.36 -8.85
CA GLU A 462 -39.98 -60.88 -10.14
C GLU A 462 -38.59 -60.24 -9.99
N LEU A 463 -38.39 -59.46 -8.93
CA LEU A 463 -37.13 -58.75 -8.64
C LEU A 463 -35.94 -59.68 -8.37
N LYS A 464 -36.17 -60.96 -8.08
CA LYS A 464 -35.11 -61.97 -7.93
C LYS A 464 -34.54 -62.45 -9.26
N THR A 465 -35.21 -62.16 -10.38
CA THR A 465 -34.82 -62.65 -11.71
C THR A 465 -33.81 -61.70 -12.36
N ASN A 466 -32.69 -62.24 -12.86
CA ASN A 466 -31.65 -61.45 -13.55
C ASN A 466 -32.21 -60.60 -14.71
N GLU A 467 -33.17 -61.14 -15.47
CA GLU A 467 -33.82 -60.42 -16.59
C GLU A 467 -34.55 -59.15 -16.13
N ILE A 468 -35.33 -59.24 -15.03
CA ILE A 468 -36.06 -58.10 -14.47
C ILE A 468 -35.06 -57.09 -13.90
N GLN A 469 -34.06 -57.58 -13.16
CA GLN A 469 -33.01 -56.72 -12.61
C GLN A 469 -32.33 -55.94 -13.73
N ASP A 470 -31.85 -56.59 -14.79
CA ASP A 470 -31.15 -55.95 -15.91
C ASP A 470 -32.04 -54.95 -16.67
N ARG A 471 -33.33 -55.23 -16.82
CA ARG A 471 -34.29 -54.27 -17.39
C ARG A 471 -34.42 -53.02 -16.54
N ILE A 472 -34.52 -53.18 -15.21
CA ILE A 472 -34.53 -52.06 -14.26
C ILE A 472 -33.24 -51.24 -14.39
N LYS A 473 -32.06 -51.88 -14.50
CA LYS A 473 -30.78 -51.16 -14.68
C LYS A 473 -30.80 -50.27 -15.92
N GLN A 474 -31.26 -50.80 -17.05
CA GLN A 474 -31.31 -50.06 -18.31
C GLN A 474 -32.30 -48.87 -18.27
N GLN A 475 -33.48 -49.09 -17.68
CA GLN A 475 -34.50 -48.04 -17.53
C GLN A 475 -34.06 -46.96 -16.54
N ALA A 476 -33.53 -47.37 -15.38
CA ALA A 476 -33.00 -46.45 -14.38
C ALA A 476 -31.85 -45.63 -14.97
N LYS A 477 -30.90 -46.25 -15.67
CA LYS A 477 -29.79 -45.56 -16.36
C LYS A 477 -30.29 -44.42 -17.25
N SER A 478 -31.24 -44.70 -18.14
CA SER A 478 -31.76 -43.70 -19.09
C SER A 478 -32.40 -42.51 -18.37
N LYS A 479 -33.15 -42.78 -17.29
CA LYS A 479 -33.78 -41.73 -16.47
C LYS A 479 -32.79 -40.94 -15.62
N ILE A 480 -31.76 -41.59 -15.09
CA ILE A 480 -30.70 -40.92 -14.33
C ILE A 480 -29.94 -39.99 -15.27
N ILE A 481 -29.56 -40.45 -16.48
CA ILE A 481 -28.94 -39.61 -17.52
C ILE A 481 -29.80 -38.39 -17.81
N GLU A 482 -31.11 -38.58 -18.02
CA GLU A 482 -32.03 -37.48 -18.32
C GLU A 482 -32.14 -36.45 -17.19
N ARG A 483 -32.33 -36.88 -15.94
CA ARG A 483 -32.37 -35.96 -14.79
C ARG A 483 -31.05 -35.25 -14.55
N CYS A 484 -29.93 -35.96 -14.76
CA CYS A 484 -28.60 -35.44 -14.50
C CYS A 484 -28.13 -34.42 -15.56
N LYS A 485 -28.78 -34.36 -16.74
CA LYS A 485 -28.51 -33.32 -17.74
C LYS A 485 -28.69 -31.90 -17.21
N HIS A 486 -29.63 -31.69 -16.29
CA HIS A 486 -29.87 -30.38 -15.67
C HIS A 486 -28.69 -29.89 -14.81
N TYR A 487 -27.84 -30.81 -14.36
CA TYR A 487 -26.62 -30.50 -13.63
C TYR A 487 -25.38 -30.53 -14.53
N TYR A 488 -25.58 -30.66 -15.84
CA TYR A 488 -24.55 -30.70 -16.86
C TYR A 488 -23.46 -31.74 -16.59
N ILE A 489 -23.84 -32.89 -16.03
CA ILE A 489 -22.96 -34.04 -15.90
C ILE A 489 -23.29 -35.07 -16.98
N ASN A 490 -22.26 -35.68 -17.54
CA ASN A 490 -22.37 -36.77 -18.49
C ASN A 490 -22.03 -38.09 -17.79
N ILE A 491 -23.02 -38.98 -17.67
CA ILE A 491 -22.86 -40.28 -17.03
C ILE A 491 -22.27 -41.25 -18.05
N GLU A 492 -21.14 -41.86 -17.71
CA GLU A 492 -20.50 -42.87 -18.55
C GLU A 492 -21.25 -44.19 -18.52
N GLU A 493 -21.10 -44.96 -19.59
CA GLU A 493 -21.71 -46.28 -19.72
C GLU A 493 -21.10 -47.28 -18.72
N ASN A 494 -21.82 -47.55 -17.64
CA ASN A 494 -21.42 -48.54 -16.64
C ASN A 494 -21.28 -49.94 -17.25
N LYS A 495 -20.14 -50.58 -16.97
CA LYS A 495 -19.84 -51.98 -17.29
C LYS A 495 -19.77 -52.89 -16.04
N GLU A 496 -20.06 -52.36 -14.86
CA GLU A 496 -19.85 -53.05 -13.58
C GLU A 496 -21.17 -53.57 -12.96
N PRO A 497 -21.12 -54.65 -12.15
CA PRO A 497 -22.31 -55.36 -11.67
C PRO A 497 -23.08 -54.52 -10.65
N MET A 498 -24.41 -54.55 -10.78
CA MET A 498 -25.35 -54.02 -9.80
C MET A 498 -26.08 -55.20 -9.18
N SER A 499 -26.10 -55.22 -7.85
CA SER A 499 -26.62 -56.32 -7.05
C SER A 499 -27.67 -55.77 -6.10
N PHE A 500 -28.85 -56.41 -6.09
CA PHE A 500 -29.89 -56.15 -5.10
C PHE A 500 -29.69 -57.11 -3.93
N PHE A 501 -29.54 -56.57 -2.71
CA PHE A 501 -29.55 -57.37 -1.50
C PHE A 501 -30.86 -57.15 -0.76
N PHE A 502 -31.51 -58.24 -0.35
CA PHE A 502 -32.85 -58.23 0.23
C PHE A 502 -32.74 -58.34 1.75
N SER A 503 -33.09 -57.28 2.48
CA SER A 503 -32.80 -57.20 3.93
C SER A 503 -33.63 -58.13 4.82
N ARG A 504 -34.53 -58.96 4.25
CA ARG A 504 -35.27 -59.97 5.01
C ARG A 504 -34.63 -61.35 5.00
N ASP A 505 -33.60 -61.58 4.20
CA ASP A 505 -32.84 -62.83 4.20
C ASP A 505 -31.63 -62.73 5.14
N ARG A 506 -31.87 -62.44 6.42
CA ARG A 506 -30.84 -62.49 7.47
C ARG A 506 -30.31 -63.90 7.76
N GLU A 507 -30.73 -64.91 7.02
CA GLU A 507 -30.28 -66.30 7.21
C GLU A 507 -29.13 -66.73 6.28
N GLU A 508 -28.69 -65.90 5.32
CA GLU A 508 -27.46 -66.15 4.55
C GLU A 508 -26.56 -64.90 4.54
N MET A 509 -25.87 -64.68 5.67
CA MET A 509 -24.69 -63.81 5.77
C MET A 509 -23.42 -64.63 5.79
#